data_AF-A0A440WH03-F1
#
_entry.id   AF-A0A440WH03-F1
#
_cell.length_a   1.000
_cell.length_b   1.000
_cell.length_c   1.000
_cell.angle_alpha   90.00
_cell.angle_beta   90.00
_cell.angle_gamma   90.00
#
_symmetry.space_group_name_H-M   'P 1'
#
loop_
_entity.id
_entity.type
_entity.pdbx_description
1 polymer ?
#
loop_
_entity_poly.entity_id
_entity_poly.type
_entity_poly.pdbx_seq_one_letter_code
_entity_poly.pdbx_strand_id
1 'polypeptide(L)'
;MKLSWHLLQSQSVPCPSHVTIDKSLLSIAIDSGVQISQNRPHHGRNGQATQGNPAEMAEPPPPPALISCDEAGFTGPKLLDDNQPIFAYAAIDLSAEEAAALVTEIRTKYRIQAPELKSKSLRKRDNWPVIALDLARRVSGRAIVIAADKRLNLGGKAFEYLFEPVLAAKNWLFYRYDLHRFVMNAMHRILFAAGQPVPQLAHELQAFMKSFDPADAPRLFAAAAADKESSEVLDCVLRFARGYGKTIAKETKHLRADASQTGKWTLDLTTTCLFSLILHGWGHRHERLDILCDDSKPLKAMAHVFDGMVGKTLSAEVSNGRGDAEIKAHLANPLRFGSSADHPTLQVADVVAGATADVLQHVGEKPYRDLYFWVGEHMHQHFMLPADELIDTTLPGPRVNLAVLKELARRADKGEDPLLAIEEFYAAEFRRAASPPPGLRALLAALARDRR
;
A
#
# COMPACT_ATOMS: atom_id res chain seq x y z
N MET A 1 1.49 8.99 -15.28
CA MET A 1 1.64 9.08 -13.80
C MET A 1 1.79 7.69 -13.23
N LYS A 2 2.94 7.34 -12.67
CA LYS A 2 3.10 6.11 -11.86
C LYS A 2 2.81 6.49 -10.41
N LEU A 3 1.54 6.35 -10.01
CA LEU A 3 1.14 6.37 -8.60
C LEU A 3 1.80 5.16 -7.90
N SER A 4 2.19 5.33 -6.64
CA SER A 4 2.73 4.28 -5.77
C SER A 4 1.95 2.97 -5.97
N TRP A 5 2.57 2.02 -6.65
CA TRP A 5 1.88 0.88 -7.27
C TRP A 5 1.31 -0.13 -6.28
N HIS A 6 1.64 -0.04 -4.98
CA HIS A 6 1.16 -0.96 -3.95
C HIS A 6 -0.38 -1.05 -3.83
N LEU A 7 -1.14 -0.14 -4.45
CA LEU A 7 -2.60 -0.14 -4.44
C LEU A 7 -3.30 -0.13 -5.79
N LEU A 8 -2.55 -0.12 -6.89
CA LEU A 8 -3.12 -0.20 -8.25
C LEU A 8 -2.86 -1.56 -8.92
N GLN A 9 -2.50 -2.59 -8.16
CA GLN A 9 -2.04 -3.87 -8.69
C GLN A 9 -3.17 -4.88 -8.96
N SER A 10 -3.90 -4.70 -10.07
CA SER A 10 -3.73 -5.60 -11.22
C SER A 10 -4.22 -4.93 -12.50
N GLN A 11 -3.36 -4.98 -13.50
CA GLN A 11 -3.79 -4.90 -14.88
C GLN A 11 -2.99 -5.95 -15.64
N SER A 12 -3.63 -7.09 -15.85
CA SER A 12 -3.18 -8.06 -16.84
C SER A 12 -4.41 -8.87 -17.26
N VAL A 13 -5.14 -8.38 -18.27
CA VAL A 13 -6.09 -9.21 -19.02
C VAL A 13 -5.29 -9.99 -20.05
N PRO A 14 -5.40 -11.32 -20.13
CA PRO A 14 -4.84 -12.07 -21.25
C PRO A 14 -5.76 -11.87 -22.46
N CYS A 15 -5.31 -11.14 -23.49
CA CYS A 15 -5.99 -11.09 -24.78
C CYS A 15 -4.98 -11.41 -25.90
N PRO A 16 -5.35 -12.25 -26.89
CA PRO A 16 -4.41 -12.76 -27.87
C PRO A 16 -4.08 -11.71 -28.93
N SER A 17 -2.79 -11.66 -29.29
CA SER A 17 -2.22 -11.06 -30.50
C SER A 17 -2.49 -9.56 -30.78
N HIS A 18 -1.41 -8.77 -30.69
CA HIS A 18 -1.23 -7.44 -31.27
C HIS A 18 -2.08 -6.27 -30.74
N VAL A 19 -1.88 -5.83 -29.49
CA VAL A 19 -1.97 -4.41 -29.10
C VAL A 19 -1.03 -4.15 -27.91
N THR A 20 -0.09 -3.22 -28.07
CA THR A 20 0.74 -2.69 -26.97
C THR A 20 -0.14 -1.85 -26.05
N ILE A 21 -0.41 -2.32 -24.84
CA ILE A 21 -1.21 -1.57 -23.85
C ILE A 21 -0.32 -0.49 -23.23
N ASP A 22 -0.60 0.75 -23.61
CA ASP A 22 0.04 1.97 -23.11
C ASP A 22 -0.33 2.21 -21.63
N LYS A 23 0.54 2.93 -20.92
CA LYS A 23 0.56 3.30 -19.49
C LYS A 23 -0.63 4.19 -19.06
N SER A 24 -1.71 4.16 -19.81
CA SER A 24 -2.80 5.11 -19.82
C SER A 24 -4.13 4.53 -19.35
N LEU A 25 -4.25 3.28 -18.91
CA LEU A 25 -5.57 2.73 -18.54
C LEU A 25 -6.25 3.40 -17.33
N LEU A 26 -5.51 4.03 -16.41
CA LEU A 26 -6.11 4.93 -15.40
C LEU A 26 -6.39 6.35 -15.96
N SER A 27 -5.68 6.76 -17.01
CA SER A 27 -5.89 8.04 -17.72
C SER A 27 -7.02 7.95 -18.77
N ILE A 28 -7.27 6.78 -19.35
CA ILE A 28 -8.29 6.50 -20.37
C ILE A 28 -9.65 6.27 -19.72
N ALA A 29 -9.71 5.65 -18.54
CA ALA A 29 -10.96 5.58 -17.77
C ALA A 29 -11.45 6.96 -17.28
N ILE A 30 -10.55 7.94 -17.20
CA ILE A 30 -10.87 9.30 -16.75
C ILE A 30 -11.15 10.24 -17.94
N ASP A 31 -10.44 10.13 -19.08
CA ASP A 31 -10.57 11.07 -20.21
C ASP A 31 -11.41 10.57 -21.41
N SER A 32 -11.70 9.27 -21.52
CA SER A 32 -12.62 8.78 -22.55
C SER A 32 -13.84 8.19 -21.86
N GLY A 33 -15.00 8.81 -22.08
CA GLY A 33 -16.31 8.31 -21.69
C GLY A 33 -16.67 6.98 -22.37
N VAL A 34 -15.85 5.96 -22.14
CA VAL A 34 -16.06 4.58 -22.56
C VAL A 34 -17.17 4.05 -21.70
N GLN A 35 -18.31 3.78 -22.35
CA GLN A 35 -19.47 3.19 -21.71
C GLN A 35 -19.10 1.87 -21.04
N ILE A 36 -19.09 1.89 -19.70
CA ILE A 36 -19.25 0.71 -18.86
C ILE A 36 -20.62 0.13 -19.22
N SER A 37 -20.63 -1.16 -19.54
CA SER A 37 -21.79 -1.99 -19.90
C SER A 37 -23.11 -1.50 -19.28
N GLN A 38 -23.93 -0.83 -20.09
CA GLN A 38 -25.36 -0.71 -19.80
C GLN A 38 -25.99 -2.07 -20.11
N ASN A 39 -26.62 -2.69 -19.10
CA ASN A 39 -27.54 -3.80 -19.30
C ASN A 39 -28.55 -3.41 -20.38
N ARG A 40 -28.47 -4.03 -21.57
CA ARG A 40 -29.51 -3.92 -22.60
C ARG A 40 -30.71 -4.76 -22.18
N PRO A 41 -31.93 -4.21 -22.06
CA PRO A 41 -33.13 -5.01 -22.03
C PRO A 41 -33.42 -5.51 -23.45
N HIS A 42 -33.75 -6.80 -23.56
CA HIS A 42 -34.23 -7.42 -24.80
C HIS A 42 -35.40 -6.63 -25.40
N HIS A 43 -35.28 -6.23 -26.67
CA HIS A 43 -36.36 -5.63 -27.44
C HIS A 43 -37.12 -6.69 -28.25
N GLY A 44 -38.43 -6.74 -28.02
CA GLY A 44 -39.40 -6.71 -29.12
C GLY A 44 -40.57 -7.68 -29.01
N ARG A 45 -41.76 -7.18 -28.62
CA ARG A 45 -42.82 -6.81 -29.58
C ARG A 45 -44.09 -6.22 -28.92
N ASN A 46 -44.62 -5.23 -29.62
CA ASN A 46 -46.03 -4.78 -29.75
C ASN A 46 -46.69 -3.99 -28.61
N GLY A 47 -46.65 -2.66 -28.77
CA GLY A 47 -47.83 -1.84 -29.08
C GLY A 47 -48.96 -1.73 -28.06
N GLN A 48 -49.02 -0.59 -27.36
CA GLN A 48 -50.20 0.29 -27.28
C GLN A 48 -49.84 1.54 -26.47
N ALA A 49 -50.23 2.71 -26.98
CA ALA A 49 -50.04 3.99 -26.33
C ALA A 49 -50.98 4.10 -25.11
N THR A 50 -50.42 4.05 -23.91
CA THR A 50 -51.09 4.48 -22.69
C THR A 50 -50.45 5.78 -22.19
N GLN A 51 -51.31 6.75 -21.94
CA GLN A 51 -51.02 8.09 -21.44
C GLN A 51 -50.06 8.05 -20.24
N GLY A 52 -49.02 8.88 -20.30
CA GLY A 52 -47.96 8.96 -19.30
C GLY A 52 -48.48 9.43 -17.95
N ASN A 53 -48.17 8.64 -16.92
CA ASN A 53 -48.18 9.08 -15.52
C ASN A 53 -47.17 10.24 -15.36
N PRO A 54 -47.47 11.25 -14.52
CA PRO A 54 -46.54 12.33 -14.25
C PRO A 54 -45.25 11.77 -13.64
N ALA A 55 -44.11 12.29 -14.09
CA ALA A 55 -42.78 11.94 -13.61
C ALA A 55 -42.75 11.95 -12.08
N GLU A 56 -42.58 10.77 -11.49
CA GLU A 56 -42.10 10.61 -10.11
C GLU A 56 -40.79 11.39 -10.01
N MET A 57 -40.83 12.53 -9.32
CA MET A 57 -39.61 13.25 -8.96
C MET A 57 -38.83 12.33 -8.04
N ALA A 58 -37.80 11.67 -8.57
CA ALA A 58 -36.89 10.84 -7.80
C ALA A 58 -36.42 11.65 -6.57
N GLU A 59 -36.56 11.07 -5.38
CA GLU A 59 -36.09 11.70 -4.15
C GLU A 59 -34.61 12.08 -4.29
N PRO A 60 -34.19 13.26 -3.79
CA PRO A 60 -32.80 13.66 -3.84
C PRO A 60 -31.94 12.61 -3.12
N PRO A 61 -30.77 12.26 -3.67
CA PRO A 61 -29.92 11.23 -3.07
C PRO A 61 -29.54 11.63 -1.64
N PRO A 62 -29.35 10.65 -0.75
CA PRO A 62 -28.94 10.93 0.63
C PRO A 62 -27.65 11.76 0.66
N PRO A 63 -27.47 12.58 1.71
CA PRO A 63 -26.25 13.36 1.87
C PRO A 63 -25.03 12.42 1.90
N PRO A 64 -23.90 12.82 1.32
CA PRO A 64 -22.69 12.00 1.35
C PRO A 64 -22.19 11.81 2.78
N ALA A 65 -21.66 10.63 3.07
CA ALA A 65 -21.04 10.35 4.36
C ALA A 65 -19.73 11.13 4.51
N LEU A 66 -19.56 11.84 5.62
CA LEU A 66 -18.35 12.61 5.90
C LEU A 66 -17.28 11.68 6.47
N ILE A 67 -16.23 11.44 5.69
CA ILE A 67 -15.06 10.70 6.15
C ILE A 67 -13.93 11.70 6.40
N SER A 68 -13.52 11.83 7.67
CA SER A 68 -12.44 12.71 8.08
C SER A 68 -11.16 11.92 8.32
N CYS A 69 -10.05 12.38 7.74
CA CYS A 69 -8.79 11.66 7.69
C CYS A 69 -7.65 12.51 8.27
N ASP A 70 -6.84 11.94 9.16
CA ASP A 70 -5.59 12.56 9.63
C ASP A 70 -4.49 11.49 9.81
N GLU A 71 -3.24 11.91 9.62
CA GLU A 71 -2.06 11.07 9.67
C GLU A 71 -1.20 11.32 10.92
N ALA A 72 -0.50 10.27 11.36
CA ALA A 72 0.54 10.35 12.37
C ALA A 72 1.86 9.79 11.84
N GLY A 73 2.96 10.37 12.31
CA GLY A 73 4.30 9.96 11.90
C GLY A 73 4.69 10.47 10.51
N PHE A 74 4.13 11.58 10.01
CA PHE A 74 4.61 12.18 8.77
C PHE A 74 5.96 12.88 8.94
N THR A 75 6.98 12.42 8.21
CA THR A 75 8.35 12.99 8.23
C THR A 75 8.80 13.44 6.83
N GLY A 76 7.86 13.68 5.92
CA GLY A 76 8.14 13.91 4.50
C GLY A 76 8.83 12.69 3.87
N PRO A 77 9.83 12.86 2.99
CA PRO A 77 10.48 11.76 2.29
C PRO A 77 11.51 11.00 3.14
N LYS A 78 11.47 11.12 4.48
CA LYS A 78 12.41 10.48 5.41
C LYS A 78 11.81 9.18 5.92
N LEU A 79 12.04 8.07 5.21
CA LEU A 79 11.63 6.74 5.64
C LEU A 79 12.56 6.13 6.70
N LEU A 80 13.74 6.72 6.89
CA LEU A 80 14.77 6.28 7.83
C LEU A 80 14.77 7.09 9.14
N ASP A 81 13.65 7.70 9.54
CA ASP A 81 13.56 8.44 10.81
C ASP A 81 13.34 7.47 11.98
N ASP A 82 14.39 7.28 12.78
CA ASP A 82 14.39 6.34 13.92
C ASP A 82 13.39 6.71 15.01
N ASN A 83 13.03 8.01 15.13
CA ASN A 83 12.08 8.46 16.16
C ASN A 83 10.62 8.29 15.72
N GLN A 84 10.38 8.09 14.42
CA GLN A 84 9.04 7.94 13.86
C GLN A 84 9.04 6.83 12.80
N PRO A 85 9.29 5.56 13.18
CA PRO A 85 9.40 4.45 12.23
C PRO A 85 8.06 4.04 11.63
N ILE A 86 6.94 4.42 12.26
CA ILE A 86 5.58 4.09 11.83
C ILE A 86 4.90 5.33 11.25
N PHE A 87 4.30 5.17 10.08
CA PHE A 87 3.26 6.05 9.55
C PHE A 87 1.90 5.41 9.82
N ALA A 88 0.94 6.16 10.35
CA ALA A 88 -0.42 5.70 10.55
C ALA A 88 -1.40 6.71 9.95
N TYR A 89 -2.49 6.22 9.37
CA TYR A 89 -3.55 7.03 8.81
C TYR A 89 -4.89 6.52 9.33
N ALA A 90 -5.66 7.39 9.99
CA ALA A 90 -7.01 7.09 10.42
C ALA A 90 -8.02 7.79 9.51
N ALA A 91 -9.10 7.09 9.18
CA ALA A 91 -10.28 7.64 8.53
C ALA A 91 -11.52 7.34 9.38
N ILE A 92 -12.28 8.37 9.70
CA ILE A 92 -13.37 8.33 10.69
C ILE A 92 -14.67 8.81 10.04
N ASP A 93 -15.74 8.03 10.20
CA ASP A 93 -17.11 8.36 9.80
C ASP A 93 -17.87 8.98 10.98
N LEU A 94 -17.93 10.30 11.01
CA LEU A 94 -18.64 11.09 12.03
C LEU A 94 -19.17 12.37 11.42
N SER A 95 -20.36 12.81 11.87
CA SER A 95 -20.81 14.17 11.64
C SER A 95 -19.98 15.18 12.45
N ALA A 96 -20.04 16.46 12.06
CA ALA A 96 -19.39 17.54 12.81
C ALA A 96 -19.93 17.67 14.23
N GLU A 97 -21.24 17.49 14.40
CA GLU A 97 -21.95 17.56 15.69
C GLU A 97 -21.56 16.41 16.61
N GLU A 98 -21.53 15.17 16.09
CA GLU A 98 -21.11 13.99 16.85
C GLU A 98 -19.67 14.12 17.33
N ALA A 99 -18.76 14.56 16.44
CA ALA A 99 -17.37 14.76 16.80
C ALA A 99 -17.19 15.92 17.79
N ALA A 100 -17.93 17.02 17.66
CA ALA A 100 -17.89 18.14 18.59
C ALA A 100 -18.34 17.72 20.01
N ALA A 101 -19.43 16.94 20.10
CA ALA A 101 -19.90 16.37 21.36
C ALA A 101 -18.86 15.44 21.98
N LEU A 102 -18.32 14.50 21.19
CA LEU A 102 -17.27 13.57 21.61
C LEU A 102 -16.01 14.30 22.13
N VAL A 103 -15.51 15.26 21.37
CA VAL A 103 -14.34 16.09 21.75
C VAL A 103 -14.62 16.81 23.07
N THR A 104 -15.80 17.41 23.23
CA THR A 104 -16.20 18.13 24.45
C THR A 104 -16.27 17.21 25.66
N GLU A 105 -16.84 16.02 25.51
CA GLU A 105 -16.95 15.02 26.57
C GLU A 105 -15.57 14.52 27.01
N ILE A 106 -14.69 14.18 26.06
CA ILE A 106 -13.32 13.74 26.36
C ILE A 106 -12.54 14.85 27.06
N ARG A 107 -12.63 16.10 26.57
CA ARG A 107 -11.97 17.24 27.19
C ARG A 107 -12.46 17.46 28.62
N THR A 108 -13.77 17.39 28.84
CA THR A 108 -14.38 17.53 30.17
C THR A 108 -13.94 16.41 31.12
N LYS A 109 -14.09 15.15 30.68
CA LYS A 109 -13.77 13.95 31.49
C LYS A 109 -12.32 13.94 31.95
N TYR A 110 -11.39 14.31 31.08
CA TYR A 110 -9.94 14.28 31.37
C TYR A 110 -9.34 15.64 31.72
N ARG A 111 -10.19 16.67 31.91
CA ARG A 111 -9.82 18.05 32.28
C ARG A 111 -8.77 18.66 31.33
N ILE A 112 -8.92 18.42 30.03
CA ILE A 112 -8.01 18.90 28.99
C ILE A 112 -8.34 20.37 28.70
N GLN A 113 -7.45 21.28 29.13
CA GLN A 113 -7.62 22.73 28.97
C GLN A 113 -7.34 23.22 27.56
N ALA A 114 -6.58 22.46 26.76
CA ALA A 114 -6.32 22.81 25.37
C ALA A 114 -7.65 22.98 24.62
N PRO A 115 -7.78 24.00 23.76
CA PRO A 115 -9.00 24.23 22.98
C PRO A 115 -9.27 23.08 22.00
N GLU A 116 -8.24 22.32 21.67
CA GLU A 116 -8.21 21.28 20.66
C GLU A 116 -7.62 19.98 21.22
N LEU A 117 -8.16 18.84 20.82
CA LEU A 117 -7.53 17.54 21.01
C LEU A 117 -6.49 17.32 19.90
N LYS A 118 -5.21 17.48 20.25
CA LYS A 118 -4.08 17.11 19.40
C LYS A 118 -3.29 15.97 20.01
N SER A 119 -3.08 14.90 19.25
CA SER A 119 -2.31 13.71 19.65
C SER A 119 -0.95 14.10 20.23
N LYS A 120 -0.20 14.97 19.52
CA LYS A 120 1.10 15.50 19.95
C LYS A 120 1.08 16.17 21.33
N SER A 121 0.00 16.88 21.66
CA SER A 121 -0.16 17.54 22.97
C SER A 121 -0.60 16.55 24.04
N LEU A 122 -1.49 15.62 23.69
CA LEU A 122 -2.01 14.61 24.60
C LEU A 122 -0.95 13.58 25.00
N ARG A 123 -0.02 13.22 24.09
CA ARG A 123 1.14 12.34 24.35
C ARG A 123 2.05 12.83 25.47
N LYS A 124 2.02 14.12 25.82
CA LYS A 124 2.77 14.69 26.95
C LYS A 124 2.16 14.35 28.32
N ARG A 125 0.98 13.72 28.33
CA ARG A 125 0.26 13.34 29.54
C ARG A 125 0.50 11.87 29.85
N ASP A 126 0.72 11.55 31.12
CA ASP A 126 0.92 10.17 31.57
C ASP A 126 -0.28 9.25 31.29
N ASN A 127 -1.48 9.82 31.20
CA ASN A 127 -2.71 9.09 30.91
C ASN A 127 -3.10 9.06 29.42
N TRP A 128 -2.19 9.40 28.51
CA TRP A 128 -2.43 9.39 27.06
C TRP A 128 -3.09 8.10 26.55
N PRO A 129 -2.55 6.89 26.82
CA PRO A 129 -3.15 5.66 26.31
C PRO A 129 -4.59 5.45 26.76
N VAL A 130 -4.93 5.91 27.98
CA VAL A 130 -6.28 5.85 28.53
C VAL A 130 -7.23 6.80 27.80
N ILE A 131 -6.79 8.03 27.52
CA ILE A 131 -7.58 9.02 26.77
C ILE A 131 -7.82 8.52 25.33
N ALA A 132 -6.76 8.07 24.67
CA ALA A 132 -6.82 7.53 23.32
C ALA A 132 -7.76 6.33 23.23
N LEU A 133 -7.69 5.39 24.19
CA LEU A 133 -8.57 4.22 24.22
C LEU A 133 -10.04 4.57 24.44
N ASP A 134 -10.34 5.51 25.35
CA ASP A 134 -11.72 5.95 25.60
C ASP A 134 -12.33 6.60 24.35
N LEU A 135 -11.56 7.41 23.63
CA LEU A 135 -12.00 7.99 22.37
C LEU A 135 -12.14 6.92 21.28
N ALA A 136 -11.15 6.04 21.10
CA ALA A 136 -11.16 4.99 20.08
C ALA A 136 -12.37 4.04 20.25
N ARG A 137 -12.68 3.63 21.48
CA ARG A 137 -13.85 2.77 21.78
C ARG A 137 -15.19 3.40 21.37
N ARG A 138 -15.31 4.73 21.35
CA ARG A 138 -16.54 5.45 20.97
C ARG A 138 -16.72 5.60 19.45
N VAL A 139 -15.69 5.26 18.68
CA VAL A 139 -15.71 5.25 17.22
C VAL A 139 -15.52 3.84 16.65
N SER A 140 -15.67 2.79 17.48
CA SER A 140 -15.63 1.40 17.01
C SER A 140 -16.66 1.17 15.91
N GLY A 141 -16.26 0.50 14.83
CA GLY A 141 -17.07 0.30 13.62
C GLY A 141 -17.17 1.53 12.70
N ARG A 142 -16.86 2.73 13.20
CA ARG A 142 -16.85 4.01 12.47
C ARG A 142 -15.43 4.55 12.20
N ALA A 143 -14.43 3.71 12.41
CA ALA A 143 -13.03 4.01 12.13
C ALA A 143 -12.43 2.91 11.27
N ILE A 144 -11.56 3.30 10.34
CA ILE A 144 -10.61 2.41 9.67
C ILE A 144 -9.23 3.03 9.85
N VAL A 145 -8.28 2.23 10.33
CA VAL A 145 -6.88 2.66 10.45
C VAL A 145 -6.01 1.86 9.51
N ILE A 146 -4.99 2.48 8.92
CA ILE A 146 -3.96 1.80 8.14
C ILE A 146 -2.61 2.26 8.64
N ALA A 147 -1.68 1.31 8.79
CA ALA A 147 -0.34 1.61 9.26
C ALA A 147 0.72 1.03 8.33
N ALA A 148 1.86 1.71 8.30
CA ALA A 148 2.99 1.39 7.46
C ALA A 148 4.29 1.56 8.26
N ASP A 149 5.07 0.48 8.36
CA ASP A 149 6.47 0.58 8.76
C ASP A 149 7.25 1.25 7.62
N LYS A 150 7.88 2.39 7.91
CA LYS A 150 8.57 3.21 6.91
C LYS A 150 9.80 2.51 6.35
N ARG A 151 10.55 1.80 7.19
CA ARG A 151 11.76 1.08 6.80
C ARG A 151 11.41 -0.12 5.92
N LEU A 152 10.31 -0.81 6.23
CA LEU A 152 9.76 -1.85 5.37
C LEU A 152 9.32 -1.27 4.02
N ASN A 153 8.64 -0.12 4.03
CA ASN A 153 8.23 0.57 2.81
C ASN A 153 9.42 1.01 1.96
N LEU A 154 10.58 1.35 2.54
CA LEU A 154 11.80 1.56 1.76
C LEU A 154 12.20 0.29 0.97
N GLY A 155 12.04 -0.89 1.57
CA GLY A 155 12.21 -2.18 0.89
C GLY A 155 11.20 -2.40 -0.24
N GLY A 156 9.93 -2.02 -0.04
CA GLY A 156 8.89 -2.06 -1.07
C GLY A 156 9.21 -1.14 -2.25
N LYS A 157 9.68 0.08 -1.96
CA LYS A 157 10.15 1.05 -2.95
C LYS A 157 11.40 0.56 -3.69
N ALA A 158 12.25 -0.24 -3.06
CA ALA A 158 13.39 -0.87 -3.72
C ALA A 158 12.91 -1.87 -4.78
N PHE A 159 11.86 -2.65 -4.49
CA PHE A 159 11.23 -3.48 -5.52
C PHE A 159 10.63 -2.62 -6.64
N GLU A 160 9.87 -1.59 -6.28
CA GLU A 160 9.17 -0.72 -7.24
C GLU A 160 10.11 -0.01 -8.22
N TYR A 161 11.27 0.46 -7.76
CA TYR A 161 12.16 1.27 -8.59
C TYR A 161 13.43 0.56 -9.06
N LEU A 162 13.71 -0.65 -8.59
CA LEU A 162 14.81 -1.47 -9.12
C LEU A 162 14.29 -2.63 -9.97
N PHE A 163 13.27 -3.35 -9.51
CA PHE A 163 12.78 -4.56 -10.18
C PHE A 163 11.72 -4.26 -11.23
N GLU A 164 10.67 -3.52 -10.90
CA GLU A 164 9.58 -3.27 -11.85
C GLU A 164 10.02 -2.64 -13.18
N PRO A 165 10.99 -1.70 -13.25
CA PRO A 165 11.45 -1.16 -14.52
C PRO A 165 11.96 -2.22 -15.50
N VAL A 166 12.50 -3.31 -14.96
CA VAL A 166 13.08 -4.43 -15.70
C VAL A 166 12.04 -5.52 -15.96
N LEU A 167 11.12 -5.73 -15.01
CA LEU A 167 10.14 -6.82 -15.03
C LEU A 167 8.76 -6.41 -15.57
N ALA A 168 8.58 -5.16 -15.97
CA ALA A 168 7.30 -4.53 -16.29
C ALA A 168 6.38 -5.38 -17.20
N ALA A 169 6.94 -6.03 -18.22
CA ALA A 169 6.16 -6.81 -19.20
C ALA A 169 5.49 -8.07 -18.60
N LYS A 170 5.98 -8.58 -17.45
CA LYS A 170 5.38 -9.71 -16.74
C LYS A 170 5.29 -9.45 -15.23
N ASN A 171 5.13 -8.19 -14.82
CA ASN A 171 5.14 -7.81 -13.40
C ASN A 171 4.06 -8.55 -12.59
N TRP A 172 2.89 -8.81 -13.18
CA TRP A 172 1.78 -9.57 -12.58
C TRP A 172 2.22 -10.93 -12.00
N LEU A 173 3.17 -11.60 -12.64
CA LEU A 173 3.68 -12.91 -12.21
C LEU A 173 4.39 -12.81 -10.86
N PHE A 174 5.22 -11.78 -10.71
CA PHE A 174 6.01 -11.54 -9.51
C PHE A 174 5.16 -11.03 -8.34
N TYR A 175 4.05 -10.34 -8.61
CA TYR A 175 3.07 -10.01 -7.57
C TYR A 175 2.25 -11.21 -7.15
N ARG A 176 1.75 -11.99 -8.11
CA ARG A 176 1.01 -13.24 -7.87
C ARG A 176 1.73 -14.19 -6.94
N TYR A 177 3.05 -14.29 -7.08
CA TYR A 177 3.87 -15.17 -6.24
C TYR A 177 4.62 -14.45 -5.12
N ASP A 178 4.25 -13.21 -4.77
CA ASP A 178 4.80 -12.48 -3.62
C ASP A 178 6.29 -12.18 -3.65
N LEU A 179 6.94 -12.17 -4.82
CA LEU A 179 8.36 -11.82 -4.89
C LEU A 179 8.62 -10.41 -4.34
N HIS A 180 7.74 -9.46 -4.64
CA HIS A 180 7.80 -8.09 -4.11
C HIS A 180 7.77 -8.05 -2.57
N ARG A 181 6.86 -8.80 -1.95
CA ARG A 181 6.73 -8.92 -0.49
C ARG A 181 7.90 -9.66 0.14
N PHE A 182 8.40 -10.71 -0.52
CA PHE A 182 9.61 -11.43 -0.11
C PHE A 182 10.81 -10.47 -0.08
N VAL A 183 11.08 -9.75 -1.18
CA VAL A 183 12.19 -8.79 -1.26
C VAL A 183 12.02 -7.66 -0.23
N MET A 184 10.84 -7.07 -0.13
CA MET A 184 10.51 -6.01 0.83
C MET A 184 10.82 -6.42 2.28
N ASN A 185 10.31 -7.58 2.73
CA ASN A 185 10.52 -8.07 4.10
C ASN A 185 11.95 -8.53 4.34
N ALA A 186 12.59 -9.17 3.35
CA ALA A 186 13.96 -9.62 3.49
C ALA A 186 14.93 -8.42 3.59
N MET A 187 14.78 -7.43 2.72
CA MET A 187 15.55 -6.19 2.78
C MET A 187 15.35 -5.47 4.11
N HIS A 188 14.11 -5.41 4.61
CA HIS A 188 13.84 -4.85 5.94
C HIS A 188 14.61 -5.60 7.04
N ARG A 189 14.51 -6.94 7.07
CA ARG A 189 15.18 -7.78 8.06
C ARG A 189 16.71 -7.67 8.00
N ILE A 190 17.27 -7.55 6.80
CA ILE A 190 18.72 -7.47 6.58
C ILE A 190 19.26 -6.09 6.97
N LEU A 191 18.56 -5.01 6.61
CA LEU A 191 19.06 -3.65 6.79
C LEU A 191 18.76 -3.08 8.18
N PHE A 192 17.74 -3.57 8.90
CA PHE A 192 17.25 -2.93 10.11
C PHE A 192 17.18 -3.89 11.31
N ALA A 193 18.35 -4.33 11.77
CA ALA A 193 18.47 -5.06 13.02
C ALA A 193 18.28 -4.11 14.22
N ALA A 194 17.51 -4.55 15.23
CA ALA A 194 17.27 -3.76 16.43
C ALA A 194 18.59 -3.41 17.14
N GLY A 195 18.74 -2.14 17.54
CA GLY A 195 19.92 -1.62 18.21
C GLY A 195 21.17 -1.46 17.32
N GLN A 196 21.07 -1.74 16.02
CA GLN A 196 22.15 -1.50 15.07
C GLN A 196 21.93 -0.18 14.30
N PRO A 197 23.01 0.51 13.91
CA PRO A 197 22.90 1.70 13.07
C PRO A 197 22.34 1.34 11.69
N VAL A 198 21.58 2.27 11.10
CA VAL A 198 21.10 2.14 9.74
C VAL A 198 22.30 2.07 8.78
N PRO A 199 22.42 1.02 7.94
CA PRO A 199 23.56 0.87 7.04
C PRO A 199 23.56 1.93 5.95
N GLN A 200 24.75 2.32 5.49
CA GLN A 200 24.94 3.29 4.39
C GLN A 200 24.13 2.94 3.14
N LEU A 201 23.97 1.63 2.84
CA LEU A 201 23.18 1.18 1.70
C LEU A 201 21.70 1.61 1.79
N ALA A 202 21.10 1.65 2.98
CA ALA A 202 19.73 2.12 3.15
C ALA A 202 19.62 3.63 2.85
N HIS A 203 20.61 4.41 3.24
CA HIS A 203 20.69 5.83 2.90
C HIS A 203 20.82 6.06 1.39
N GLU A 204 21.64 5.26 0.71
CA GLU A 204 21.78 5.29 -0.75
C GLU A 204 20.49 4.88 -1.48
N LEU A 205 19.78 3.84 -1.00
CA LEU A 205 18.47 3.46 -1.52
C LEU A 205 17.47 4.62 -1.44
N GLN A 206 17.38 5.28 -0.28
CA GLN A 206 16.51 6.44 -0.10
C GLN A 206 16.95 7.62 -0.98
N ALA A 207 18.25 7.84 -1.14
CA ALA A 207 18.78 8.91 -2.00
C ALA A 207 18.40 8.67 -3.47
N PHE A 208 18.60 7.46 -3.98
CA PHE A 208 18.19 7.07 -5.33
C PHE A 208 16.68 7.24 -5.54
N MET A 209 15.83 6.90 -4.57
CA MET A 209 14.37 7.09 -4.71
C MET A 209 13.91 8.54 -4.67
N LYS A 210 14.77 9.45 -4.20
CA LYS A 210 14.50 10.89 -4.23
C LYS A 210 14.98 11.55 -5.52
N SER A 211 16.07 11.06 -6.11
CA SER A 211 16.68 11.68 -7.30
C SER A 211 16.42 10.93 -8.59
N PHE A 212 16.20 9.61 -8.52
CA PHE A 212 16.25 8.66 -9.63
C PHE A 212 17.54 8.77 -10.47
N ASP A 213 18.64 9.15 -9.80
CA ASP A 213 19.98 9.15 -10.37
C ASP A 213 20.83 8.01 -9.76
N PRO A 214 21.26 7.03 -10.58
CA PRO A 214 22.18 5.98 -10.12
C PRO A 214 23.46 6.50 -9.45
N ALA A 215 23.91 7.72 -9.78
CA ALA A 215 25.08 8.34 -9.16
C ALA A 215 24.92 8.57 -7.66
N ASP A 216 23.68 8.72 -7.16
CA ASP A 216 23.39 8.92 -5.73
C ASP A 216 23.36 7.61 -4.93
N ALA A 217 23.51 6.45 -5.58
CA ALA A 217 23.56 5.13 -4.96
C ALA A 217 24.69 4.26 -5.54
N PRO A 218 25.96 4.65 -5.33
CA PRO A 218 27.11 3.97 -5.92
C PRO A 218 27.25 2.51 -5.46
N ARG A 219 26.90 2.14 -4.22
CA ARG A 219 26.95 0.73 -3.78
C ARG A 219 25.89 -0.13 -4.46
N LEU A 220 24.77 0.49 -4.83
CA LEU A 220 23.68 -0.16 -5.54
C LEU A 220 24.03 -0.44 -7.00
N PHE A 221 24.66 0.51 -7.70
CA PHE A 221 24.86 0.43 -9.16
C PHE A 221 26.32 0.28 -9.63
N ALA A 222 27.31 0.70 -8.85
CA ALA A 222 28.70 0.84 -9.29
C ALA A 222 29.74 0.04 -8.48
N ALA A 223 29.40 -0.46 -7.28
CA ALA A 223 30.35 -1.21 -6.47
C ALA A 223 30.85 -2.48 -7.19
N ALA A 224 32.17 -2.66 -7.21
CA ALA A 224 32.84 -3.82 -7.78
C ALA A 224 32.39 -5.11 -7.09
N ALA A 225 32.47 -6.23 -7.81
CA ALA A 225 32.13 -7.59 -7.35
C ALA A 225 33.03 -8.14 -6.21
N ALA A 226 33.71 -7.27 -5.45
CA ALA A 226 34.78 -7.65 -4.55
C ALA A 226 34.31 -8.05 -3.14
N ASP A 227 33.20 -7.48 -2.65
CA ASP A 227 32.66 -7.84 -1.34
C ASP A 227 31.40 -8.69 -1.53
N LYS A 228 31.53 -10.00 -1.36
CA LYS A 228 30.37 -10.90 -1.31
C LYS A 228 29.55 -10.52 -0.09
N GLU A 229 28.32 -10.06 -0.30
CA GLU A 229 27.41 -9.75 0.79
C GLU A 229 27.17 -10.99 1.64
N SER A 230 27.13 -10.82 2.96
CA SER A 230 26.86 -11.93 3.89
C SER A 230 25.45 -12.48 3.72
N SER A 231 24.52 -11.65 3.27
CA SER A 231 23.15 -12.03 2.94
C SER A 231 23.02 -12.39 1.47
N GLU A 232 22.60 -13.62 1.20
CA GLU A 232 22.34 -14.12 -0.15
C GLU A 232 21.25 -13.34 -0.88
N VAL A 233 20.21 -12.90 -0.16
CA VAL A 233 19.13 -12.08 -0.75
C VAL A 233 19.67 -10.71 -1.16
N LEU A 234 20.46 -10.08 -0.30
CA LEU A 234 21.04 -8.77 -0.59
C LEU A 234 22.01 -8.84 -1.78
N ASP A 235 22.87 -9.87 -1.82
CA ASP A 235 23.75 -10.13 -2.97
C ASP A 235 22.97 -10.20 -4.28
N CYS A 236 21.85 -10.94 -4.30
CA CYS A 236 21.02 -11.06 -5.49
C CYS A 236 20.38 -9.73 -5.89
N VAL A 237 19.87 -8.94 -4.94
CA VAL A 237 19.30 -7.62 -5.20
C VAL A 237 20.34 -6.67 -5.80
N LEU A 238 21.57 -6.65 -5.26
CA LEU A 238 22.65 -5.80 -5.76
C LEU A 238 23.10 -6.24 -7.15
N ARG A 239 23.30 -7.54 -7.39
CA ARG A 239 23.65 -8.08 -8.71
C ARG A 239 22.58 -7.78 -9.77
N PHE A 240 21.31 -7.91 -9.41
CA PHE A 240 20.19 -7.51 -10.26
C PHE A 240 20.24 -6.02 -10.62
N ALA A 241 20.36 -5.15 -9.62
CA ALA A 241 20.40 -3.70 -9.81
C ALA A 241 21.59 -3.26 -10.69
N ARG A 242 22.77 -3.88 -10.50
CA ARG A 242 23.99 -3.61 -11.29
C ARG A 242 23.83 -4.10 -12.72
N GLY A 243 23.44 -5.36 -12.93
CA GLY A 243 23.34 -5.96 -14.26
C GLY A 243 22.30 -5.27 -15.16
N TYR A 244 21.18 -4.80 -14.57
CA TYR A 244 20.14 -4.08 -15.30
C TYR A 244 20.14 -2.56 -15.09
N GLY A 245 21.22 -1.98 -14.53
CA GLY A 245 21.28 -0.57 -14.16
C GLY A 245 20.96 0.40 -15.30
N LYS A 246 21.34 0.07 -16.55
CA LYS A 246 21.01 0.88 -17.74
C LYS A 246 19.49 0.93 -18.01
N THR A 247 18.81 -0.21 -17.90
CA THR A 247 17.36 -0.31 -18.08
C THR A 247 16.64 0.44 -16.96
N ILE A 248 17.08 0.25 -15.72
CA ILE A 248 16.54 0.95 -14.55
C ILE A 248 16.64 2.46 -14.75
N ALA A 249 17.84 2.98 -15.04
CA ALA A 249 18.08 4.41 -15.24
C ALA A 249 17.24 5.00 -16.39
N LYS A 250 17.08 4.26 -17.51
CA LYS A 250 16.25 4.68 -18.63
C LYS A 250 14.79 4.79 -18.23
N GLU A 251 14.24 3.76 -17.61
CA GLU A 251 12.82 3.65 -17.29
C GLU A 251 12.40 4.53 -16.09
N THR A 252 13.32 4.91 -15.21
CA THR A 252 13.04 5.83 -14.08
C THR A 252 13.32 7.30 -14.39
N LYS A 253 13.96 7.64 -15.52
CA LYS A 253 14.33 9.02 -15.90
C LYS A 253 13.17 10.02 -15.83
N HIS A 254 11.95 9.60 -16.19
CA HIS A 254 10.75 10.45 -16.17
C HIS A 254 10.25 10.80 -14.75
N LEU A 255 10.79 10.17 -13.70
CA LEU A 255 10.44 10.41 -12.30
C LEU A 255 11.38 11.41 -11.61
N ARG A 256 12.44 11.85 -12.30
CA ARG A 256 13.37 12.85 -11.77
C ARG A 256 12.64 14.17 -11.48
N ALA A 257 13.13 14.92 -10.50
CA ALA A 257 12.46 16.11 -9.98
C ALA A 257 12.30 17.23 -11.03
N ASP A 258 13.18 17.29 -12.03
CA ASP A 258 13.10 18.19 -13.18
C ASP A 258 12.02 17.77 -14.20
N ALA A 259 11.63 16.49 -14.20
CA ALA A 259 10.66 15.93 -15.13
C ALA A 259 9.24 15.74 -14.52
N SER A 260 9.12 15.65 -13.20
CA SER A 260 7.83 15.29 -12.56
C SER A 260 7.67 15.85 -11.14
N GLN A 261 6.55 16.55 -10.92
CA GLN A 261 6.11 16.94 -9.57
C GLN A 261 5.70 15.72 -8.72
N THR A 262 5.25 14.63 -9.35
CA THR A 262 4.92 13.36 -8.68
C THR A 262 6.15 12.68 -8.10
N GLY A 263 7.30 12.77 -8.80
CA GLY A 263 8.57 12.19 -8.35
C GLY A 263 9.02 12.68 -6.98
N LYS A 264 8.66 13.93 -6.62
CA LYS A 264 8.93 14.52 -5.30
C LYS A 264 8.27 13.76 -4.15
N TRP A 265 7.12 13.14 -4.41
CA TRP A 265 6.30 12.45 -3.40
C TRP A 265 6.39 10.92 -3.50
N THR A 266 7.39 10.41 -4.22
CA THR A 266 7.65 8.97 -4.39
C THR A 266 7.69 8.18 -3.08
N LEU A 267 8.26 8.79 -2.04
CA LEU A 267 8.41 8.18 -0.71
C LEU A 267 7.25 8.52 0.25
N ASP A 268 6.26 9.27 -0.23
CA ASP A 268 5.05 9.57 0.54
C ASP A 268 4.17 8.32 0.70
N LEU A 269 3.63 8.14 1.90
CA LEU A 269 2.74 7.04 2.23
C LEU A 269 1.28 7.48 2.33
N THR A 270 1.03 8.78 2.44
CA THR A 270 -0.31 9.34 2.65
C THR A 270 -1.22 9.07 1.46
N THR A 271 -0.78 9.37 0.24
CA THR A 271 -1.58 9.15 -0.97
C THR A 271 -1.92 7.67 -1.15
N THR A 272 -0.92 6.79 -0.93
CA THR A 272 -1.08 5.33 -0.95
C THR A 272 -2.17 4.94 0.05
N CYS A 273 -1.99 5.24 1.34
CA CYS A 273 -2.94 4.86 2.38
C CYS A 273 -4.37 5.38 2.12
N LEU A 274 -4.52 6.60 1.58
CA LEU A 274 -5.84 7.16 1.25
C LEU A 274 -6.56 6.36 0.15
N PHE A 275 -5.85 5.92 -0.89
CA PHE A 275 -6.43 5.04 -1.91
C PHE A 275 -6.98 3.74 -1.32
N SER A 276 -6.27 3.12 -0.37
CA SER A 276 -6.76 1.92 0.34
C SER A 276 -8.06 2.21 1.07
N LEU A 277 -8.04 3.26 1.89
CA LEU A 277 -9.15 3.63 2.76
C LEU A 277 -10.41 3.96 1.97
N ILE A 278 -10.26 4.57 0.79
CA ILE A 278 -11.38 4.86 -0.11
C ILE A 278 -11.81 3.60 -0.87
N LEU A 279 -10.93 3.04 -1.70
CA LEU A 279 -11.27 2.02 -2.70
C LEU A 279 -11.62 0.64 -2.12
N HIS A 280 -11.00 0.28 -0.99
CA HIS A 280 -11.15 -1.04 -0.35
C HIS A 280 -11.78 -0.96 1.05
N GLY A 281 -12.12 0.25 1.49
CA GLY A 281 -12.72 0.52 2.79
C GLY A 281 -14.07 1.21 2.63
N TRP A 282 -14.07 2.54 2.72
CA TRP A 282 -15.27 3.36 2.85
C TRP A 282 -16.19 3.33 1.62
N GLY A 283 -15.65 3.14 0.41
CA GLY A 283 -16.47 2.99 -0.79
C GLY A 283 -17.36 1.74 -0.80
N HIS A 284 -17.05 0.75 0.05
CA HIS A 284 -17.92 -0.42 0.26
C HIS A 284 -18.95 -0.20 1.38
N ARG A 285 -18.79 0.85 2.20
CA ARG A 285 -19.65 1.13 3.36
C ARG A 285 -20.70 2.21 3.09
N HIS A 286 -20.43 3.12 2.16
CA HIS A 286 -21.35 4.19 1.79
C HIS A 286 -21.47 4.34 0.29
N GLU A 287 -22.66 4.75 -0.16
CA GLU A 287 -22.95 5.01 -1.57
C GLU A 287 -22.23 6.25 -2.11
N ARG A 288 -21.97 7.23 -1.23
CA ARG A 288 -21.37 8.53 -1.55
C ARG A 288 -20.50 9.00 -0.39
N LEU A 289 -19.31 9.49 -0.71
CA LEU A 289 -18.30 9.93 0.25
C LEU A 289 -17.97 11.41 0.06
N ASP A 290 -17.88 12.14 1.17
CA ASP A 290 -17.27 13.47 1.24
C ASP A 290 -16.01 13.34 2.10
N ILE A 291 -14.84 13.45 1.47
CA ILE A 291 -13.56 13.20 2.14
C ILE A 291 -12.94 14.53 2.59
N LEU A 292 -12.71 14.66 3.90
CA LEU A 292 -12.01 15.78 4.52
C LEU A 292 -10.68 15.29 5.09
N CYS A 293 -9.56 15.77 4.57
CA CYS A 293 -8.22 15.49 5.11
C CYS A 293 -7.70 16.67 5.94
N ASP A 294 -6.82 16.41 6.91
CA ASP A 294 -5.99 17.46 7.52
C ASP A 294 -5.06 18.09 6.47
N ASP A 295 -4.45 19.24 6.79
CA ASP A 295 -3.57 19.96 5.87
C ASP A 295 -2.31 19.16 5.50
N SER A 296 -2.38 18.42 4.39
CA SER A 296 -1.32 17.56 3.91
C SER A 296 -0.76 18.04 2.57
N LYS A 297 0.47 18.57 2.60
CA LYS A 297 1.23 18.97 1.39
C LYS A 297 1.33 17.89 0.30
N PRO A 298 1.66 16.62 0.62
CA PRO A 298 1.70 15.57 -0.41
C PRO A 298 0.32 15.33 -1.04
N LEU A 299 -0.73 15.24 -0.22
CA LEU A 299 -2.08 15.04 -0.75
C LEU A 299 -2.57 16.22 -1.58
N LYS A 300 -2.34 17.46 -1.16
CA LYS A 300 -2.68 18.64 -1.96
C LYS A 300 -2.02 18.61 -3.34
N ALA A 301 -0.77 18.17 -3.43
CA ALA A 301 -0.07 18.03 -4.69
C ALA A 301 -0.64 16.89 -5.56
N MET A 302 -1.14 15.81 -4.93
CA MET A 302 -1.65 14.62 -5.60
C MET A 302 -3.18 14.58 -5.70
N ALA A 303 -3.93 15.57 -5.20
CA ALA A 303 -5.39 15.50 -5.09
C ALA A 303 -6.09 15.19 -6.42
N HIS A 304 -5.55 15.69 -7.53
CA HIS A 304 -6.05 15.46 -8.87
C HIS A 304 -6.17 13.98 -9.26
N VAL A 305 -5.42 13.08 -8.62
CA VAL A 305 -5.52 11.63 -8.89
C VAL A 305 -6.85 11.03 -8.44
N PHE A 306 -7.58 11.71 -7.54
CA PHE A 306 -8.88 11.30 -7.02
C PHE A 306 -10.05 11.95 -7.79
N ASP A 307 -9.80 12.96 -8.62
CA ASP A 307 -10.85 13.69 -9.36
C ASP A 307 -11.62 12.77 -10.30
N GLY A 308 -10.99 11.70 -10.80
CA GLY A 308 -11.64 10.66 -11.59
C GLY A 308 -12.76 9.90 -10.87
N MET A 309 -12.86 10.03 -9.53
CA MET A 309 -13.89 9.40 -8.70
C MET A 309 -15.04 10.36 -8.35
N VAL A 310 -14.94 11.64 -8.71
CA VAL A 310 -15.92 12.67 -8.34
C VAL A 310 -17.15 12.60 -9.22
N GLY A 311 -18.33 12.50 -8.61
CA GLY A 311 -19.62 12.38 -9.29
C GLY A 311 -19.79 11.10 -10.10
N LYS A 312 -18.89 10.12 -9.92
CA LYS A 312 -18.90 8.84 -10.63
C LYS A 312 -18.90 7.71 -9.61
N THR A 313 -19.81 6.75 -9.80
CA THR A 313 -19.74 5.46 -9.09
C THR A 313 -18.75 4.56 -9.81
N LEU A 314 -17.63 4.28 -9.16
CA LEU A 314 -16.64 3.32 -9.58
C LEU A 314 -16.91 1.99 -8.87
N SER A 315 -17.07 0.93 -9.65
CA SER A 315 -16.97 -0.46 -9.20
C SER A 315 -16.23 -1.25 -10.27
N ALA A 316 -15.22 -2.01 -9.85
CA ALA A 316 -14.47 -2.89 -10.73
C ALA A 316 -13.93 -4.09 -9.94
N GLU A 317 -13.95 -5.26 -10.55
CA GLU A 317 -13.18 -6.41 -10.06
C GLU A 317 -11.71 -6.23 -10.43
N VAL A 318 -10.86 -6.22 -9.42
CA VAL A 318 -9.42 -6.06 -9.55
C VAL A 318 -8.78 -7.31 -9.00
N SER A 319 -8.10 -8.08 -9.86
CA SER A 319 -7.23 -9.15 -9.38
C SER A 319 -6.11 -8.56 -8.53
N ASN A 320 -5.49 -9.31 -7.64
CA ASN A 320 -4.24 -8.88 -6.99
C ASN A 320 -3.15 -9.94 -7.12
N GLY A 321 -3.33 -10.86 -8.08
CA GLY A 321 -2.50 -12.04 -8.25
C GLY A 321 -2.79 -13.16 -7.24
N ARG A 322 -3.43 -12.88 -6.09
CA ARG A 322 -3.86 -13.90 -5.11
C ARG A 322 -5.36 -14.25 -5.26
N GLY A 323 -6.18 -13.30 -5.70
CA GLY A 323 -7.60 -13.45 -5.97
C GLY A 323 -8.19 -12.16 -6.54
N ASP A 324 -9.47 -12.19 -6.89
CA ASP A 324 -10.20 -11.01 -7.34
C ASP A 324 -10.79 -10.27 -6.14
N ALA A 325 -10.68 -8.94 -6.14
CA ALA A 325 -11.21 -8.05 -5.14
C ALA A 325 -11.95 -6.92 -5.82
N GLU A 326 -13.20 -6.70 -5.44
CA GLU A 326 -13.96 -5.54 -5.87
C GLU A 326 -13.36 -4.28 -5.25
N ILE A 327 -13.18 -3.23 -6.05
CA ILE A 327 -12.93 -1.86 -5.58
C ILE A 327 -14.20 -1.02 -5.74
N LYS A 328 -14.47 -0.12 -4.79
CA LYS A 328 -15.59 0.82 -4.88
C LYS A 328 -15.19 2.23 -4.48
N ALA A 329 -15.70 3.22 -5.21
CA ALA A 329 -15.66 4.61 -4.77
C ALA A 329 -16.74 5.46 -5.44
N HIS A 330 -17.22 6.46 -4.72
CA HIS A 330 -18.06 7.51 -5.27
C HIS A 330 -17.86 8.77 -4.44
N LEU A 331 -17.00 9.67 -4.92
CA LEU A 331 -16.75 10.94 -4.23
C LEU A 331 -17.83 11.95 -4.63
N ALA A 332 -18.46 12.57 -3.66
CA ALA A 332 -19.44 13.62 -3.90
C ALA A 332 -18.78 14.94 -4.29
N ASN A 333 -17.58 15.20 -3.77
CA ASN A 333 -16.77 16.39 -4.03
C ASN A 333 -15.30 16.00 -4.22
N PRO A 334 -14.47 16.86 -4.84
CA PRO A 334 -13.02 16.76 -4.72
C PRO A 334 -12.59 16.72 -3.24
N LEU A 335 -11.41 16.14 -2.99
CA LEU A 335 -10.85 16.08 -1.63
C LEU A 335 -10.83 17.47 -0.99
N ARG A 336 -11.43 17.57 0.21
CA ARG A 336 -11.39 18.80 1.01
C ARG A 336 -10.23 18.74 1.99
N PHE A 337 -9.64 19.89 2.26
CA PHE A 337 -8.57 20.03 3.25
C PHE A 337 -9.01 21.04 4.30
N GLY A 338 -8.82 20.71 5.57
CA GLY A 338 -9.24 21.55 6.68
C GLY A 338 -8.19 21.60 7.79
N SER A 339 -8.41 22.52 8.73
CA SER A 339 -7.69 22.56 10.01
C SER A 339 -8.56 21.90 11.08
N SER A 340 -7.95 21.06 11.90
CA SER A 340 -8.61 20.48 13.08
C SER A 340 -9.03 21.51 14.14
N ALA A 341 -8.53 22.75 14.06
CA ALA A 341 -9.05 23.87 14.85
C ALA A 341 -10.53 24.18 14.52
N ASP A 342 -10.91 23.99 13.25
CA ASP A 342 -12.25 24.29 12.73
C ASP A 342 -13.10 23.01 12.56
N HIS A 343 -12.47 21.83 12.57
CA HIS A 343 -13.12 20.54 12.32
C HIS A 343 -12.86 19.54 13.45
N PRO A 344 -13.83 19.35 14.36
CA PRO A 344 -13.73 18.37 15.45
C PRO A 344 -13.52 16.93 14.96
N THR A 345 -14.01 16.58 13.77
CA THR A 345 -13.81 15.26 13.17
C THR A 345 -12.34 14.97 12.86
N LEU A 346 -11.56 15.98 12.45
CA LEU A 346 -10.11 15.86 12.26
C LEU A 346 -9.37 15.68 13.58
N GLN A 347 -9.86 16.27 14.68
CA GLN A 347 -9.26 16.02 16.02
C GLN A 347 -9.42 14.56 16.45
N VAL A 348 -10.59 13.95 16.17
CA VAL A 348 -10.82 12.52 16.43
C VAL A 348 -9.89 11.66 15.57
N ALA A 349 -9.75 11.99 14.28
CA ALA A 349 -8.84 11.30 13.38
C ALA A 349 -7.37 11.41 13.84
N ASP A 350 -6.90 12.59 14.25
CA ASP A 350 -5.54 12.81 14.78
C ASP A 350 -5.26 11.92 16.00
N VAL A 351 -6.20 11.87 16.95
CA VAL A 351 -6.03 11.05 18.16
C VAL A 351 -5.96 9.56 17.80
N VAL A 352 -6.80 9.08 16.89
CA VAL A 352 -6.80 7.67 16.47
C VAL A 352 -5.54 7.32 15.67
N ALA A 353 -5.10 8.18 14.76
CA ALA A 353 -3.86 7.99 14.00
C ALA A 353 -2.64 7.99 14.94
N GLY A 354 -2.60 8.95 15.86
CA GLY A 354 -1.56 9.06 16.88
C GLY A 354 -1.51 7.84 17.78
N ALA A 355 -2.66 7.34 18.24
CA ALA A 355 -2.74 6.14 19.07
C ALA A 355 -2.27 4.90 18.30
N THR A 356 -2.65 4.78 17.02
CA THR A 356 -2.25 3.67 16.15
C THR A 356 -0.73 3.64 15.97
N ALA A 357 -0.10 4.79 15.70
CA ALA A 357 1.36 4.87 15.56
C ALA A 357 2.10 4.54 16.87
N ASP A 358 1.56 4.92 18.02
CA ASP A 358 2.18 4.63 19.33
C ASP A 358 2.05 3.15 19.69
N VAL A 359 0.87 2.55 19.50
CA VAL A 359 0.62 1.15 19.87
C VAL A 359 1.56 0.20 19.13
N LEU A 360 1.87 0.51 17.87
CA LEU A 360 2.76 -0.29 17.02
C LEU A 360 4.24 -0.13 17.40
N GLN A 361 4.60 0.91 18.15
CA GLN A 361 5.95 1.09 18.71
C GLN A 361 6.10 0.50 20.11
N HIS A 362 4.99 0.29 20.83
CA HIS A 362 4.95 -0.18 22.22
C HIS A 362 4.23 -1.54 22.33
N VAL A 363 4.39 -2.40 21.32
CA VAL A 363 3.73 -3.72 21.27
C VAL A 363 4.13 -4.55 22.50
N GLY A 364 3.13 -5.05 23.22
CA GLY A 364 3.32 -5.84 24.43
C GLY A 364 3.41 -5.02 25.73
N GLU A 365 3.49 -3.70 25.66
CA GLU A 365 3.47 -2.85 26.84
C GLU A 365 2.07 -2.73 27.43
N LYS A 366 1.95 -2.90 28.76
CA LYS A 366 0.67 -2.94 29.47
C LYS A 366 -0.25 -1.74 29.18
N PRO A 367 0.23 -0.47 29.14
CA PRO A 367 -0.64 0.69 28.89
C PRO A 367 -1.30 0.68 27.51
N TYR A 368 -0.70 -0.01 26.53
CA TYR A 368 -1.12 -0.02 25.13
C TYR A 368 -1.87 -1.29 24.73
N ARG A 369 -1.97 -2.28 25.63
CA ARG A 369 -2.54 -3.60 25.32
C ARG A 369 -3.96 -3.54 24.74
N ASP A 370 -4.86 -2.81 25.38
CA ASP A 370 -6.26 -2.71 24.93
C ASP A 370 -6.37 -1.92 23.62
N LEU A 371 -5.55 -0.89 23.44
CA LEU A 371 -5.45 -0.17 22.17
C LEU A 371 -4.95 -1.09 21.06
N TYR A 372 -4.05 -2.03 21.35
CA TYR A 372 -3.49 -2.94 20.35
C TYR A 372 -4.60 -3.85 19.78
N PHE A 373 -5.46 -4.39 20.65
CA PHE A 373 -6.62 -5.16 20.21
C PHE A 373 -7.59 -4.32 19.39
N TRP A 374 -7.90 -3.10 19.86
CA TRP A 374 -8.78 -2.20 19.12
C TRP A 374 -8.21 -1.87 17.73
N VAL A 375 -6.92 -1.54 17.64
CA VAL A 375 -6.24 -1.27 16.37
C VAL A 375 -6.29 -2.51 15.48
N GLY A 376 -6.06 -3.72 16.01
CA GLY A 376 -6.16 -4.95 15.25
C GLY A 376 -7.54 -5.20 14.63
N GLU A 377 -8.62 -4.90 15.36
CA GLU A 377 -10.00 -5.04 14.88
C GLU A 377 -10.38 -4.02 13.79
N HIS A 378 -9.69 -2.86 13.77
CA HIS A 378 -9.99 -1.74 12.85
C HIS A 378 -8.92 -1.54 11.78
N MET A 379 -7.87 -2.38 11.77
CA MET A 379 -6.77 -2.31 10.83
C MET A 379 -7.25 -2.68 9.43
N HIS A 380 -6.98 -1.81 8.46
CA HIS A 380 -7.22 -2.06 7.06
C HIS A 380 -6.32 -3.20 6.57
N GLN A 381 -6.86 -4.12 5.77
CA GLN A 381 -6.16 -5.29 5.24
C GLN A 381 -4.88 -4.99 4.43
N HIS A 382 -4.72 -3.76 3.95
CA HIS A 382 -3.53 -3.29 3.22
C HIS A 382 -2.46 -2.66 4.13
N PHE A 383 -2.49 -2.91 5.44
CA PHE A 383 -1.40 -2.51 6.33
C PHE A 383 -0.05 -3.06 5.85
N MET A 384 1.02 -2.32 6.12
CA MET A 384 2.38 -2.64 5.67
C MET A 384 3.30 -2.76 6.87
N LEU A 385 3.15 -3.85 7.62
CA LEU A 385 3.98 -4.19 8.77
C LEU A 385 4.86 -5.42 8.46
N PRO A 386 6.04 -5.57 9.10
CA PRO A 386 6.93 -6.69 8.84
C PRO A 386 6.26 -8.04 9.15
N ALA A 387 6.48 -9.02 8.28
CA ALA A 387 5.91 -10.36 8.38
C ALA A 387 6.98 -11.42 8.06
N ASP A 388 7.28 -12.27 9.04
CA ASP A 388 8.39 -13.23 8.99
C ASP A 388 8.10 -14.42 8.09
N GLU A 389 6.83 -14.81 7.98
CA GLU A 389 6.37 -15.88 7.09
C GLU A 389 6.63 -15.57 5.61
N LEU A 390 6.77 -14.29 5.25
CA LEU A 390 7.06 -13.88 3.87
C LEU A 390 8.52 -14.10 3.48
N ILE A 391 9.40 -14.41 4.44
CA ILE A 391 10.83 -14.68 4.21
C ILE A 391 11.27 -16.05 4.73
N ASP A 392 10.38 -16.80 5.35
CA ASP A 392 10.66 -18.15 5.86
C ASP A 392 10.80 -19.16 4.70
N THR A 393 12.05 -19.44 4.32
CA THR A 393 12.37 -20.40 3.25
C THR A 393 12.14 -21.88 3.61
N THR A 394 11.67 -22.17 4.83
CA THR A 394 11.09 -23.49 5.14
C THR A 394 9.73 -23.67 4.45
N LEU A 395 9.03 -22.57 4.14
CA LEU A 395 7.76 -22.55 3.40
C LEU A 395 8.00 -22.57 1.88
N PRO A 396 7.10 -23.22 1.08
CA PRO A 396 7.26 -23.32 -0.37
C PRO A 396 7.34 -21.97 -1.10
N GLY A 397 6.49 -21.00 -0.75
CA GLY A 397 6.43 -19.69 -1.42
C GLY A 397 7.74 -18.90 -1.32
N PRO A 398 8.20 -18.53 -0.11
CA PRO A 398 9.48 -17.84 0.07
C PRO A 398 10.68 -18.61 -0.49
N ARG A 399 10.67 -19.95 -0.43
CA ARG A 399 11.72 -20.77 -1.06
C ARG A 399 11.77 -20.59 -2.58
N VAL A 400 10.61 -20.62 -3.24
CA VAL A 400 10.51 -20.38 -4.69
C VAL A 400 10.93 -18.94 -5.01
N ASN A 401 10.51 -17.96 -4.22
CA ASN A 401 10.92 -16.56 -4.40
C ASN A 401 12.43 -16.36 -4.27
N LEU A 402 13.08 -17.03 -3.33
CA LEU A 402 14.54 -17.03 -3.24
C LEU A 402 15.19 -17.63 -4.49
N ALA A 403 14.67 -18.76 -5.00
CA ALA A 403 15.20 -19.38 -6.22
C ALA A 403 15.03 -18.49 -7.46
N VAL A 404 13.87 -17.83 -7.59
CA VAL A 404 13.61 -16.86 -8.66
C VAL A 404 14.52 -15.64 -8.55
N LEU A 405 14.71 -15.11 -7.34
CA LEU A 405 15.60 -13.98 -7.12
C LEU A 405 17.05 -14.31 -7.52
N LYS A 406 17.52 -15.53 -7.20
CA LYS A 406 18.84 -16.03 -7.65
C LYS A 406 18.94 -16.13 -9.17
N GLU A 407 17.91 -16.64 -9.81
CA GLU A 407 17.88 -16.76 -11.28
C GLU A 407 17.88 -15.38 -11.95
N LEU A 408 17.11 -14.42 -11.42
CA LEU A 408 17.12 -13.04 -11.90
C LEU A 408 18.49 -12.39 -11.76
N ALA A 409 19.18 -12.58 -10.62
CA ALA A 409 20.55 -12.10 -10.41
C ALA A 409 21.54 -12.77 -11.36
N ARG A 410 21.45 -14.09 -11.57
CA ARG A 410 22.30 -14.83 -12.51
C ARG A 410 22.11 -14.36 -13.96
N ARG A 411 20.88 -14.02 -14.36
CA ARG A 411 20.60 -13.43 -15.68
C ARG A 411 21.19 -12.05 -15.81
N ALA A 412 21.07 -11.23 -14.75
CA ALA A 412 21.65 -9.90 -14.69
C ALA A 412 23.17 -9.92 -14.92
N ASP A 413 23.88 -10.84 -14.26
CA ASP A 413 25.35 -10.98 -14.42
C ASP A 413 25.76 -11.35 -15.85
N LYS A 414 24.91 -12.10 -16.56
CA LYS A 414 25.19 -12.56 -17.94
C LYS A 414 24.60 -11.63 -19.01
N GLY A 415 23.89 -10.58 -18.63
CA GLY A 415 23.16 -9.71 -19.56
C GLY A 415 22.06 -10.43 -20.34
N GLU A 416 21.47 -11.46 -19.75
CA GLU A 416 20.36 -12.23 -20.35
C GLU A 416 19.02 -11.52 -20.18
N ASP A 417 18.01 -11.93 -20.94
CA ASP A 417 16.63 -11.44 -20.75
C ASP A 417 16.07 -11.95 -19.40
N PRO A 418 15.67 -11.06 -18.47
CA PRO A 418 15.15 -11.44 -17.17
C PRO A 418 13.84 -12.24 -17.25
N LEU A 419 13.08 -12.12 -18.35
CA LEU A 419 11.74 -12.71 -18.50
C LEU A 419 11.72 -13.98 -19.34
N LEU A 420 12.85 -14.38 -19.94
CA LEU A 420 12.94 -15.56 -20.78
C LEU A 420 12.56 -16.83 -20.01
N ALA A 421 11.49 -17.51 -20.42
CA ALA A 421 10.98 -18.73 -19.80
C ALA A 421 10.76 -18.63 -18.26
N ILE A 422 10.44 -17.44 -17.74
CA ILE A 422 10.34 -17.22 -16.28
C ILE A 422 9.11 -17.90 -15.67
N GLU A 423 8.04 -18.09 -16.44
CA GLU A 423 6.82 -18.79 -16.00
C GLU A 423 7.08 -20.28 -15.83
N GLU A 424 7.81 -20.89 -16.77
CA GLU A 424 8.24 -22.28 -16.71
C GLU A 424 9.21 -22.51 -15.55
N PHE A 425 10.10 -21.54 -15.29
CA PHE A 425 10.99 -21.56 -14.13
C PHE A 425 10.19 -21.54 -12.82
N TYR A 426 9.24 -20.61 -12.65
CA TYR A 426 8.34 -20.60 -11.49
C TYR A 426 7.62 -21.94 -11.31
N ALA A 427 7.03 -22.47 -12.38
CA ALA A 427 6.31 -23.74 -12.34
C ALA A 427 7.23 -24.91 -11.94
N ALA A 428 8.49 -24.92 -12.42
CA ALA A 428 9.47 -25.93 -12.04
C ALA A 428 9.88 -25.83 -10.56
N GLU A 429 10.11 -24.62 -10.05
CA GLU A 429 10.46 -24.40 -8.65
C GLU A 429 9.31 -24.76 -7.70
N PHE A 430 8.06 -24.44 -8.05
CA PHE A 430 6.91 -24.91 -7.27
C PHE A 430 6.79 -26.44 -7.26
N ARG A 431 7.04 -27.11 -8.38
CA ARG A 431 7.09 -28.59 -8.43
C ARG A 431 8.21 -29.16 -7.55
N ARG A 432 9.36 -28.50 -7.46
CA ARG A 432 10.48 -28.89 -6.59
C ARG A 432 10.19 -28.64 -5.11
N ALA A 433 9.51 -27.54 -4.81
CA ALA A 433 9.15 -27.15 -3.45
C ALA A 433 7.99 -27.99 -2.87
N ALA A 434 7.13 -28.56 -3.73
CA ALA A 434 6.10 -29.50 -3.32
C ALA A 434 6.75 -30.76 -2.71
N SER A 435 6.34 -31.13 -1.49
CA SER A 435 6.76 -32.42 -0.92
C SER A 435 6.20 -33.57 -1.77
N PRO A 436 6.96 -34.67 -1.97
CA PRO A 436 6.40 -35.86 -2.58
C PRO A 436 5.21 -36.36 -1.75
N PRO A 437 4.18 -36.96 -2.39
CA PRO A 437 3.02 -37.48 -1.68
C PRO A 437 3.45 -38.38 -0.50
N PRO A 438 2.72 -38.41 0.63
CA PRO A 438 3.11 -39.16 1.82
C PRO A 438 3.49 -40.62 1.54
N GLY A 439 2.77 -41.29 0.63
CA GLY A 439 3.06 -42.66 0.19
C GLY A 439 4.39 -42.80 -0.57
N LEU A 440 4.74 -41.84 -1.41
CA LEU A 440 6.02 -41.83 -2.13
C LEU A 440 7.18 -41.50 -1.17
N ARG A 441 6.96 -40.63 -0.19
CA ARG A 441 7.96 -40.32 0.85
C ARG A 441 8.29 -41.54 1.71
N ALA A 442 7.28 -42.33 2.08
CA ALA A 442 7.46 -43.59 2.80
C ALA A 442 8.22 -44.63 1.95
N LEU A 443 7.90 -44.74 0.66
CA LEU A 443 8.56 -45.64 -0.28
C LEU A 443 10.04 -45.25 -0.50
N LEU A 444 10.33 -43.97 -0.71
CA LEU A 444 11.70 -43.46 -0.86
C LEU A 444 12.52 -43.64 0.43
N ALA A 445 11.91 -43.46 1.60
CA ALA A 445 12.55 -43.72 2.88
C ALA A 445 12.80 -45.21 3.14
N ALA A 446 11.94 -46.11 2.64
CA ALA A 446 12.19 -47.55 2.66
C ALA A 446 13.37 -47.93 1.74
N LEU A 447 13.36 -47.46 0.48
CA LEU A 447 14.43 -47.72 -0.49
C LEU A 447 15.80 -47.13 -0.08
N ALA A 448 15.81 -46.00 0.64
CA ALA A 448 17.04 -45.42 1.18
C ALA A 448 17.60 -46.18 2.40
N ARG A 449 16.77 -46.93 3.12
CA ARG A 449 17.18 -47.81 4.23
C ARG A 449 17.80 -49.12 3.71
N ASP A 450 17.29 -49.65 2.60
CA ASP A 450 17.84 -50.85 1.95
C ASP A 450 19.18 -50.60 1.21
N ARG A 451 19.64 -49.35 1.12
CA ARG A 451 20.92 -48.96 0.52
C ARG A 451 22.07 -48.81 1.52
N ARG A 452 21.84 -49.01 2.82
CA ARG A 452 22.86 -48.89 3.88
C ARG A 452 23.37 -50.23 4.36
#